data_AF-A0A815UCZ3-F1
#
_entry.id   AF-A0A815UCZ3-F1
#
_cell.length_a   1.000
_cell.length_b   1.000
_cell.length_c   1.000
_cell.angle_alpha   90.00
_cell.angle_beta   90.00
_cell.angle_gamma   90.00
#
_symmetry.space_group_name_H-M   'P 1'
#
loop_
_entity.id
_entity.type
_entity.pdbx_description
1 polymer ?
#
loop_
_entity_poly.entity_id
_entity_poly.type
_entity_poly.pdbx_seq_one_letter_code
_entity_poly.pdbx_strand_id
1 'polypeptide(L)'
;MRHSTTVHHFQADATKHLPFENESFDIVLCVEATHVYGGPIAVKRFANEVSRVLRPNGYFLWADLCNIDESDTSIDYLTANGKLIVEEKIDITRNVLHALDIQSNTRAEFIDR
;
A
#
# COMPACT_ATOMS: atom_id res chain seq x y z
N MET A 1 13.06 -6.66 -26.66
CA MET A 1 12.96 -7.76 -25.66
C MET A 1 11.57 -7.75 -25.07
N ARG A 2 10.73 -8.77 -25.35
CA ARG A 2 9.45 -8.92 -24.64
C ARG A 2 9.76 -9.50 -23.26
N HIS A 3 9.56 -8.72 -22.21
CA HIS A 3 9.57 -9.26 -20.86
C HIS A 3 8.29 -10.08 -20.73
N SER A 4 8.42 -11.37 -20.43
CA SER A 4 7.28 -12.23 -20.12
C SER A 4 6.82 -11.87 -18.72
N THR A 5 5.70 -11.19 -18.58
CA THR A 5 5.10 -10.87 -17.28
C THR A 5 4.10 -11.96 -16.92
N THR A 6 4.39 -12.72 -15.87
CA THR A 6 3.44 -13.66 -15.28
C THR A 6 2.77 -12.98 -14.09
N VAL A 7 1.44 -13.02 -14.03
CA VAL A 7 0.65 -12.46 -12.92
C VAL A 7 -0.12 -13.60 -12.25
N HIS A 8 -0.05 -13.65 -10.93
CA HIS A 8 -0.79 -14.61 -10.10
C HIS A 8 -1.70 -13.86 -9.13
N HIS A 9 -2.91 -14.37 -8.93
CA HIS A 9 -3.87 -13.81 -7.98
C HIS A 9 -4.12 -14.80 -6.84
N PHE A 10 -4.24 -14.29 -5.62
CA PHE A 10 -4.49 -15.06 -4.42
C PHE A 10 -5.53 -14.36 -3.55
N GLN A 11 -6.35 -15.12 -2.85
CA GLN A 11 -7.26 -14.60 -1.83
C GLN A 11 -6.66 -14.90 -0.45
N ALA A 12 -6.38 -13.84 0.31
CA ALA A 12 -5.85 -13.94 1.66
C ALA A 12 -6.23 -12.69 2.49
N ASP A 13 -6.14 -12.80 3.80
CA ASP A 13 -6.23 -11.68 4.73
C ASP A 13 -4.82 -11.18 5.04
N ALA A 14 -4.48 -9.99 4.56
CA ALA A 14 -3.14 -9.42 4.70
C ALA A 14 -2.74 -9.13 6.15
N THR A 15 -3.70 -9.09 7.08
CA THR A 15 -3.45 -8.87 8.51
C THR A 15 -3.20 -10.16 9.29
N LYS A 16 -3.18 -11.29 8.58
CA LYS A 16 -2.92 -12.64 9.10
C LYS A 16 -1.76 -13.27 8.33
N HIS A 17 -1.45 -14.52 8.64
CA HIS A 17 -0.37 -15.26 8.00
C HIS A 17 -0.59 -15.40 6.48
N LEU A 18 0.16 -14.62 5.71
CA LEU A 18 0.16 -14.69 4.25
C LEU A 18 0.79 -16.01 3.79
N PRO A 19 0.24 -16.65 2.73
CA PRO A 19 0.68 -17.96 2.24
C PRO A 19 1.95 -17.85 1.37
N PHE A 20 2.95 -17.12 1.85
CA PHE A 20 4.24 -16.91 1.20
C PHE A 20 5.35 -17.23 2.17
N GLU A 21 6.43 -17.80 1.66
CA GLU A 21 7.65 -18.02 2.43
C GLU A 21 8.26 -16.70 2.86
N ASN A 22 9.10 -16.75 3.88
CA ASN A 22 9.89 -15.60 4.28
C ASN A 22 10.79 -15.15 3.12
N GLU A 23 11.07 -13.84 3.02
CA GLU A 23 12.06 -13.32 2.07
C GLU A 23 11.78 -13.71 0.60
N SER A 24 10.50 -13.71 0.23
CA SER A 24 10.04 -14.11 -1.11
C SER A 24 9.98 -12.97 -2.12
N PHE A 25 9.83 -11.72 -1.65
CA PHE A 25 9.60 -10.57 -2.53
C PHE A 25 10.69 -9.51 -2.39
N ASP A 26 11.08 -8.93 -3.53
CA ASP A 26 11.97 -7.77 -3.58
C ASP A 26 11.20 -6.47 -3.27
N ILE A 27 9.94 -6.40 -3.69
CA ILE A 27 9.06 -5.25 -3.51
C ILE A 27 7.69 -5.74 -3.04
N VAL A 28 7.15 -5.10 -2.00
CA VAL A 28 5.74 -5.21 -1.61
C VAL A 28 5.08 -3.87 -1.85
N LEU A 29 3.97 -3.86 -2.58
CA LEU A 29 3.18 -2.67 -2.87
C LEU A 29 1.80 -2.79 -2.21
N CYS A 30 1.40 -1.76 -1.47
CA CYS A 30 0.08 -1.66 -0.87
C CYS A 30 -0.53 -0.30 -1.23
N VAL A 31 -1.63 -0.31 -1.96
CA VAL A 31 -2.32 0.89 -2.42
C VAL A 31 -3.76 0.86 -1.90
N GLU A 32 -4.17 1.95 -1.24
CA GLU A 32 -5.55 2.23 -0.84
C GLU A 32 -6.24 1.05 -0.11
N ALA A 33 -5.57 0.48 0.89
CA ALA A 33 -6.05 -0.74 1.54
C ALA A 33 -6.02 -0.71 3.07
N THR A 34 -4.98 -0.15 3.69
CA THR A 34 -4.79 -0.23 5.14
C THR A 34 -5.83 0.56 5.94
N HIS A 35 -6.44 1.60 5.35
CA HIS A 35 -7.51 2.38 6.00
C HIS A 35 -8.75 1.54 6.36
N VAL A 36 -8.98 0.38 5.71
CA VAL A 36 -10.10 -0.52 6.03
C VAL A 36 -9.75 -1.67 6.98
N TYR A 37 -8.50 -1.79 7.44
CA TYR A 37 -8.05 -2.97 8.21
C TYR A 37 -8.59 -3.04 9.65
N GLY A 38 -9.38 -2.07 10.10
CA GLY A 38 -10.03 -2.12 11.42
C GLY A 38 -9.12 -1.67 12.57
N GLY A 39 -8.17 -0.78 12.29
CA GLY A 39 -7.42 -0.02 13.28
C GLY A 39 -5.96 -0.46 13.51
N PRO A 40 -5.29 0.13 14.51
CA PRO A 40 -3.84 0.08 14.67
C PRO A 40 -3.26 -1.33 14.83
N ILE A 41 -4.00 -2.22 15.51
CA ILE A 41 -3.56 -3.60 15.77
C ILE A 41 -3.45 -4.37 14.46
N ALA A 42 -4.41 -4.18 13.56
CA ALA A 42 -4.43 -4.87 12.28
C ALA A 42 -3.33 -4.35 11.33
N VAL A 43 -3.10 -3.03 11.30
CA VAL A 43 -2.01 -2.41 10.55
C VAL A 43 -0.64 -2.93 11.02
N LYS A 44 -0.43 -3.04 12.34
CA LYS A 44 0.81 -3.62 12.90
C LYS A 44 1.00 -5.08 12.53
N ARG A 45 -0.08 -5.88 12.50
CA ARG A 45 0.00 -7.28 12.05
C ARG A 45 0.35 -7.38 10.58
N PHE A 46 -0.25 -6.55 9.74
CA PHE A 46 0.09 -6.45 8.33
C PHE A 46 1.57 -6.05 8.14
N ALA A 47 2.06 -5.04 8.85
CA ALA A 47 3.46 -4.64 8.79
C ALA A 47 4.43 -5.79 9.14
N ASN A 48 4.08 -6.64 10.12
CA ASN A 48 4.88 -7.83 10.44
C ASN A 48 4.93 -8.83 9.29
N GLU A 49 3.82 -9.04 8.59
CA GLU A 49 3.77 -9.93 7.44
C GLU A 49 4.54 -9.35 6.24
N VAL A 50 4.43 -8.04 6.00
CA VAL A 50 5.24 -7.33 4.99
C VAL A 50 6.73 -7.51 5.28
N SER A 51 7.19 -7.22 6.50
CA SER A 51 8.60 -7.41 6.87
C SER A 51 9.06 -8.86 6.81
N ARG A 52 8.15 -9.83 6.99
CA ARG A 52 8.46 -11.27 6.93
C ARG A 52 8.68 -11.73 5.48
N VAL A 53 7.81 -11.30 4.56
CA VAL A 53 7.86 -11.75 3.16
C VAL A 53 8.84 -10.94 2.31
N LEU A 54 9.26 -9.76 2.77
CA LEU A 54 10.32 -8.99 2.12
C LEU A 54 11.69 -9.63 2.32
N ARG A 55 12.48 -9.64 1.24
CA ARG A 55 13.91 -9.95 1.30
C ARG A 55 14.69 -8.90 2.08
N PRO A 56 15.88 -9.23 2.62
CA PRO A 56 16.81 -8.23 3.10
C PRO A 56 17.06 -7.16 2.02
N ASN A 57 16.98 -5.88 2.40
CA ASN A 57 17.06 -4.72 1.49
C ASN A 57 15.91 -4.61 0.46
N GLY A 58 14.81 -5.34 0.64
CA GLY A 58 13.59 -5.17 -0.14
C GLY A 58 12.84 -3.89 0.22
N TYR A 59 11.98 -3.43 -0.69
CA TYR A 59 11.24 -2.17 -0.53
C TYR A 59 9.75 -2.41 -0.25
N PHE A 60 9.24 -1.69 0.74
CA PHE A 60 7.80 -1.56 0.95
C PHE A 60 7.32 -0.21 0.40
N LEU A 61 6.44 -0.26 -0.60
CA LEU A 61 5.78 0.90 -1.18
C LEU A 61 4.35 0.96 -0.68
N TRP A 62 3.98 2.07 -0.05
CA TRP A 62 2.67 2.24 0.55
C TRP A 62 2.08 3.59 0.18
N ALA A 63 0.82 3.57 -0.26
CA ALA A 63 0.03 4.76 -0.55
C ALA A 63 -1.39 4.53 -0.05
N ASP A 64 -1.91 5.43 0.78
CA ASP A 64 -3.25 5.30 1.32
C ASP A 64 -3.91 6.65 1.58
N LEU A 65 -5.21 6.62 1.81
CA LEU A 65 -5.98 7.75 2.30
C LEU A 65 -5.66 7.94 3.78
N CYS A 66 -5.03 9.05 4.10
CA CYS A 66 -4.79 9.45 5.49
C CYS A 66 -5.37 10.84 5.70
N ASN A 67 -6.02 11.03 6.84
CA ASN A 67 -6.21 12.39 7.33
C ASN A 67 -4.83 13.01 7.56
N ILE A 68 -4.65 14.29 7.22
CA ILE A 68 -3.36 14.99 7.31
C ILE A 68 -2.73 14.79 8.71
N ASP A 69 -3.55 14.89 9.74
CA ASP A 69 -3.16 14.75 11.14
C ASP A 69 -2.82 13.31 11.56
N GLU A 70 -3.23 12.31 10.76
CA GLU A 70 -3.09 10.88 11.08
C GLU A 70 -2.03 10.18 10.21
N SER A 71 -1.49 10.86 9.19
CA SER A 71 -0.52 10.25 8.26
C SER A 71 0.74 9.76 8.96
N ASP A 72 1.27 10.52 9.92
CA ASP A 72 2.40 10.11 10.74
C ASP A 72 2.04 8.97 11.69
N THR A 73 0.81 8.98 12.23
CA THR A 73 0.32 7.89 13.10
C THR A 73 0.24 6.55 12.36
N SER A 74 -0.21 6.56 11.10
CA SER A 74 -0.22 5.37 10.25
C SER A 74 1.20 4.85 10.00
N ILE A 75 2.14 5.75 9.73
CA ILE A 75 3.56 5.41 9.55
C ILE A 75 4.15 4.83 10.84
N ASP A 76 3.82 5.38 12.00
CA ASP A 76 4.26 4.84 13.30
C ASP A 76 3.76 3.42 13.50
N TYR A 77 2.53 3.10 13.09
CA TYR A 77 2.02 1.73 13.17
C TYR A 77 2.72 0.77 12.20
N LEU A 78 3.03 1.22 10.99
CA LEU A 78 3.74 0.43 10.00
C LEU A 78 5.19 0.15 10.43
N THR A 79 5.84 1.11 11.10
CA THR A 79 7.24 1.00 11.52
C THR A 79 7.43 0.45 12.93
N ALA A 80 6.34 0.24 13.69
CA ALA A 80 6.37 -0.18 15.10
C ALA A 80 7.12 -1.50 15.37
N ASN A 81 7.34 -2.35 14.37
CA ASN A 81 8.09 -3.60 14.53
C ASN A 81 9.61 -3.43 14.45
N GLY A 82 10.10 -2.21 14.14
CA GLY A 82 11.52 -1.88 14.02
C GLY A 82 12.22 -2.50 12.81
N LYS A 83 11.49 -3.09 11.86
CA LYS A 83 12.02 -3.75 10.66
C LYS A 83 11.73 -2.98 9.38
N LEU A 84 10.76 -2.07 9.40
CA LEU A 84 10.51 -1.12 8.32
C LEU A 84 11.01 0.25 8.75
N ILE A 85 11.73 0.91 7.85
CA ILE A 85 12.25 2.27 8.03
C ILE A 85 11.67 3.17 6.94
N VAL A 86 11.40 4.41 7.28
CA VAL A 86 10.91 5.40 6.32
C VAL A 86 12.11 5.99 5.60
N GLU A 87 12.26 5.63 4.33
CA GLU A 87 13.24 6.24 3.43
C GLU A 87 12.72 7.56 2.85
N GLU A 88 11.44 7.60 2.47
CA GLU A 88 10.82 8.76 1.86
C GLU A 88 9.31 8.81 2.19
N LYS A 89 8.80 10.03 2.37
CA LYS A 89 7.37 10.33 2.47
C LYS A 89 7.05 11.50 1.56
N ILE A 90 6.09 11.32 0.66
CA ILE A 90 5.63 12.36 -0.26
C ILE A 90 4.12 12.52 -0.09
N ASP A 91 3.67 13.75 0.14
CA ASP A 91 2.26 14.09 0.03
C ASP A 91 1.88 14.30 -1.44
N ILE A 92 1.05 13.40 -1.96
CA ILE A 92 0.54 13.44 -3.33
C ILE A 92 -0.93 13.89 -3.42
N THR A 93 -1.51 14.42 -2.33
CA THR A 93 -2.94 14.77 -2.24
C THR A 93 -3.39 15.67 -3.39
N ARG A 94 -2.61 16.69 -3.74
CA ARG A 94 -2.93 17.60 -4.85
C ARG A 94 -2.97 16.89 -6.20
N ASN A 95 -2.05 15.95 -6.43
CA ASN A 95 -1.99 15.18 -7.66
C ASN A 95 -3.17 14.21 -7.75
N VAL A 96 -3.58 13.62 -6.62
CA VAL A 96 -4.77 12.77 -6.53
C VAL A 96 -6.04 13.57 -6.82
N LEU A 97 -6.22 14.74 -6.18
CA LEU A 97 -7.37 15.61 -6.44
C LEU A 97 -7.43 16.04 -7.92
N HIS A 98 -6.30 16.43 -8.49
CA HIS A 98 -6.24 16.79 -9.91
C HIS A 98 -6.63 15.63 -10.84
N ALA A 99 -6.18 14.41 -10.53
CA ALA A 99 -6.55 13.22 -11.30
C ALA A 99 -8.06 12.92 -11.20
N LEU A 100 -8.66 13.12 -10.01
CA LEU A 100 -10.11 12.98 -9.81
C LEU A 100 -10.91 14.03 -10.59
N ASP A 101 -10.44 15.28 -10.65
CA ASP A 101 -11.05 16.34 -11.46
C ASP A 101 -11.03 15.98 -12.96
N ILE A 102 -9.90 15.44 -13.46
CA ILE A 102 -9.80 14.99 -14.85
C ILE A 102 -10.77 13.82 -15.12
N GLN A 103 -10.82 12.83 -14.23
CA GLN A 103 -11.71 11.68 -14.39
C GLN A 103 -13.19 12.07 -14.35
N SER A 104 -13.58 12.98 -13.46
CA SER A 104 -14.97 13.43 -13.34
C SER A 104 -15.44 14.17 -14.60
N ASN A 105 -14.61 15.07 -15.12
CA ASN A 105 -14.87 15.77 -16.39
C ASN A 105 -14.97 14.78 -17.56
N THR A 106 -14.06 13.82 -17.64
CA THR A 106 -14.09 12.78 -18.68
C THR A 106 -15.38 11.96 -18.62
N ARG A 107 -15.82 11.59 -17.41
CA ARG A 107 -17.04 10.78 -17.21
C ARG A 107 -18.31 11.55 -17.58
N ALA A 108 -18.38 12.85 -17.33
CA ALA A 108 -19.51 13.68 -17.74
C ALA A 108 -19.69 13.68 -19.27
N GLU A 109 -18.58 13.73 -20.04
CA GLU A 109 -18.62 13.68 -21.51
C GLU A 109 -19.16 12.34 -22.06
N PHE A 110 -19.09 11.25 -21.28
CA PHE A 110 -19.63 9.94 -21.68
C PHE A 110 -21.10 9.73 -21.29
N ILE A 111 -21.66 10.52 -20.37
CA ILE A 111 -23.05 10.40 -19.92
C ILE A 111 -24.01 11.23 -20.81
N ASP A 112 -23.50 12.29 -21.45
CA ASP A 112 -24.26 13.13 -22.40
C ASP A 112 -24.26 12.61 -23.86
N ARG A 113 -24.02 11.31 -24.06
CA ARG A 113 -24.13 10.61 -25.37
C ARG A 113 -25.15 9.49 -25.30
#